data_AF-A0A268F2J1-F1
#
_entry.id   AF-A0A268F2J1-F1
#
_cell.length_a   1.000
_cell.length_b   1.000
_cell.length_c   1.000
_cell.angle_alpha   90.00
_cell.angle_beta   90.00
_cell.angle_gamma   90.00
#
_symmetry.space_group_name_H-M   'P 1'
#
loop_
_entity.id
_entity.type
_entity.pdbx_description
1 polymer ?
#
loop_
_entity_poly.entity_id
_entity_poly.type
_entity_poly.pdbx_seq_one_letter_code
_entity_poly.pdbx_strand_id
1 'polypeptide(L)'
;MLRYSTYRSIYDTVPAQQESVAERWMKRARQHMSTIPAIKIVLLLLIIVSGWTGAYTVFAGGADKPVQAVEFIVQPGDSLWSIASSQKPKNTDTRVYLEHIRRYNGLKGTEIQAGEVLKLPVW
;
A
#
# COMPACT_ATOMS: atom_id res chain seq x y z
N MET A 1 -57.43 -64.43 36.59
CA MET A 1 -57.47 -63.01 37.03
C MET A 1 -56.12 -62.39 36.68
N LEU A 2 -56.07 -61.55 35.65
CA LEU A 2 -54.83 -60.92 35.19
C LEU A 2 -54.43 -59.78 36.15
N ARG A 3 -53.19 -59.81 36.65
CA ARG A 3 -52.60 -58.74 37.46
C ARG A 3 -51.84 -57.80 36.55
N TYR A 4 -52.38 -56.60 36.32
CA TYR A 4 -51.69 -55.50 35.66
C TYR A 4 -50.72 -54.87 36.67
N SER A 5 -49.42 -55.13 36.54
CA SER A 5 -48.41 -54.34 37.24
C SER A 5 -48.18 -53.04 36.45
N THR A 6 -48.74 -51.96 36.99
CA THR A 6 -48.60 -50.58 36.52
C THR A 6 -47.12 -50.21 36.33
N TYR A 7 -46.71 -50.03 35.08
CA TYR A 7 -45.38 -49.54 34.71
C TYR A 7 -45.28 -48.05 35.06
N ARG A 8 -44.79 -47.74 36.26
CA ARG A 8 -44.54 -46.35 36.69
C ARG A 8 -43.19 -45.92 36.15
N SER A 9 -43.26 -45.15 35.07
CA SER A 9 -42.18 -44.45 34.40
C SER A 9 -41.17 -43.83 35.39
N ILE A 10 -39.91 -44.22 35.25
CA ILE A 10 -38.74 -43.68 35.98
C ILE A 10 -38.28 -42.34 35.33
N TYR A 11 -39.22 -41.55 34.81
CA TYR A 11 -38.95 -40.17 34.43
C TYR A 11 -39.51 -39.25 35.51
N ASP A 12 -38.93 -39.35 36.71
CA ASP A 12 -38.87 -38.17 37.56
C ASP A 12 -37.92 -37.20 36.86
N THR A 13 -38.49 -36.10 36.37
CA THR A 13 -37.75 -35.00 35.76
C THR A 13 -36.86 -34.37 36.83
N VAL A 14 -35.63 -34.85 36.95
CA VAL A 14 -34.56 -34.10 37.60
C VAL A 14 -34.39 -32.82 36.76
N PRO A 15 -34.60 -31.61 37.31
CA PRO A 15 -34.35 -30.41 36.54
C PRO A 15 -32.87 -30.43 36.16
N ALA A 16 -32.63 -30.43 34.85
CA ALA A 16 -31.31 -30.50 34.27
C ALA A 16 -30.46 -29.33 34.78
N GLN A 17 -29.63 -29.59 35.79
CA GLN A 17 -28.47 -28.75 36.10
C GLN A 17 -27.36 -29.07 35.09
N GLN A 18 -27.72 -29.00 33.81
CA GLN A 18 -26.82 -29.13 32.70
C GLN A 18 -26.33 -27.72 32.41
N GLU A 19 -25.37 -27.24 33.21
CA GLU A 19 -24.56 -26.08 32.80
C GLU A 19 -24.11 -26.37 31.38
N SER A 20 -24.64 -25.58 30.44
CA SER A 20 -24.48 -25.81 29.02
C SER A 20 -22.98 -25.92 28.74
N VAL A 21 -22.58 -26.87 27.90
CA VAL A 21 -21.16 -27.02 27.52
C VAL A 21 -20.61 -25.67 27.01
N ALA A 22 -21.48 -24.87 26.40
CA ALA A 22 -21.29 -23.47 26.04
C ALA A 22 -20.92 -22.57 27.23
N GLU A 23 -21.64 -22.62 28.36
CA GLU A 23 -21.30 -21.84 29.55
C GLU A 23 -19.94 -22.20 30.15
N ARG A 24 -19.60 -23.50 30.17
CA ARG A 24 -18.26 -23.94 30.60
C ARG A 24 -17.15 -23.46 29.65
N TRP A 25 -17.42 -23.42 28.35
CA TRP A 25 -16.52 -22.83 27.35
C TRP A 25 -16.39 -21.31 27.49
N MET A 26 -17.51 -20.61 27.71
CA MET A 26 -17.54 -19.15 27.90
C MET A 26 -16.79 -18.72 29.17
N LYS A 27 -16.93 -19.47 30.27
CA LYS A 27 -16.19 -19.20 31.53
C LYS A 27 -14.68 -19.38 31.35
N ARG A 28 -14.22 -20.41 30.62
CA ARG A 28 -12.79 -20.64 30.31
C ARG A 28 -12.21 -19.61 29.33
N ALA A 29 -12.97 -19.23 28.31
CA ALA A 29 -12.54 -18.20 27.36
C ALA A 29 -12.36 -16.83 28.01
N ARG A 30 -13.23 -16.49 28.97
CA ARG A 30 -13.17 -15.22 29.73
C ARG A 30 -11.94 -15.11 30.63
N GLN A 31 -11.38 -16.23 31.06
CA GLN A 31 -10.24 -16.27 31.98
C GLN A 31 -8.90 -16.01 31.26
N HIS A 32 -8.80 -16.32 29.97
CA HIS A 32 -7.66 -15.93 29.14
C HIS A 32 -7.77 -14.50 28.59
N MET A 33 -9.00 -13.99 28.43
CA MET A 33 -9.27 -12.64 27.90
C MET A 33 -8.76 -11.50 28.81
N SER A 34 -8.65 -11.71 30.12
CA SER A 34 -8.20 -10.69 31.08
C SER A 34 -6.69 -10.68 31.34
N THR A 35 -5.93 -11.61 30.74
CA THR A 35 -4.49 -11.76 30.98
C THR A 35 -3.62 -11.11 29.90
N ILE A 36 -4.19 -10.68 28.79
CA ILE A 36 -3.46 -9.83 27.84
C ILE A 36 -3.45 -8.43 28.45
N PRO A 37 -2.31 -7.96 29.00
CA PRO A 37 -2.28 -6.61 29.53
C PRO A 37 -2.57 -5.67 28.35
N ALA A 38 -3.45 -4.69 28.55
CA ALA A 38 -3.82 -3.71 27.51
C ALA A 38 -2.59 -3.13 26.79
N ILE A 39 -1.45 -3.06 27.49
CA ILE A 39 -0.11 -2.78 26.97
C ILE A 39 0.27 -3.57 25.71
N LYS A 40 0.02 -4.88 25.64
CA LYS A 40 0.38 -5.69 24.46
C LYS A 40 -0.48 -5.35 23.25
N ILE A 41 -1.74 -5.01 23.47
CA ILE A 41 -2.67 -4.58 22.40
C ILE A 41 -2.25 -3.20 21.89
N VAL A 42 -1.92 -2.27 22.80
CA VAL A 42 -1.42 -0.94 22.45
C VAL A 42 -0.11 -1.02 21.65
N LEU A 43 0.82 -1.91 22.04
CA LEU A 43 2.07 -2.12 21.30
C LEU A 43 1.84 -2.68 19.89
N LEU A 44 0.92 -3.64 19.72
CA LEU A 44 0.55 -4.17 18.41
C LEU A 44 -0.08 -3.09 17.51
N LEU A 45 -0.98 -2.26 18.06
CA LEU A 45 -1.58 -1.15 17.31
C LEU A 45 -0.54 -0.10 16.89
N LEU A 46 0.43 0.23 17.76
CA LEU A 46 1.52 1.16 17.43
C LEU A 46 2.38 0.65 16.27
N ILE A 47 2.70 -0.64 16.23
CA ILE A 47 3.49 -1.25 15.14
C ILE A 47 2.72 -1.18 13.82
N ILE A 48 1.41 -1.44 13.84
CA ILE A 48 0.56 -1.38 12.64
C ILE A 48 0.44 0.07 12.13
N VAL A 49 0.22 1.05 13.02
CA VAL A 49 0.16 2.47 12.67
C VAL A 49 1.50 2.98 12.12
N SER A 50 2.62 2.57 12.73
CA SER A 50 3.96 2.92 12.26
C SER A 50 4.26 2.31 10.88
N GLY A 51 3.82 1.07 10.64
CA GLY A 51 3.92 0.41 9.33
C GLY A 51 3.09 1.10 8.25
N TRP A 52 1.91 1.63 8.59
CA TRP A 52 1.09 2.40 7.64
C TRP A 52 1.69 3.77 7.29
N THR A 53 2.30 4.48 8.25
CA THR A 53 2.97 5.77 7.97
C THR A 53 4.16 5.63 7.02
N GLY A 54 4.87 4.51 7.04
CA GLY A 54 6.02 4.26 6.15
C GLY A 54 5.65 4.11 4.66
N ALA A 55 4.43 3.68 4.33
CA ALA A 55 4.01 3.48 2.95
C ALA A 55 3.58 4.78 2.24
N TYR A 56 3.19 5.82 2.98
CA TYR A 56 2.73 7.08 2.40
C TYR A 56 3.86 8.04 2.01
N THR A 57 5.05 7.92 2.57
CA THR A 57 6.16 8.87 2.31
C THR A 57 7.04 8.49 1.13
N VAL A 58 6.98 7.24 0.66
CA VAL A 58 7.76 6.76 -0.51
C VAL A 58 7.05 6.97 -1.85
N PHE A 59 5.76 7.28 -1.85
CA PHE A 59 4.97 7.54 -3.06
C PHE A 59 4.87 9.04 -3.42
N ALA A 60 5.94 9.80 -3.16
CA ALA A 60 6.12 11.15 -3.71
C ALA A 60 6.99 11.17 -4.99
N GLY A 61 7.16 10.01 -5.64
CA GLY A 61 7.72 9.90 -6.99
C GLY A 61 6.60 9.96 -8.02
N GLY A 62 6.27 11.18 -8.45
CA GLY A 62 5.37 11.56 -9.54
C GLY A 62 4.57 10.45 -10.22
N ALA A 63 3.25 10.44 -9.96
CA ALA A 63 2.27 9.97 -10.93
C ALA A 63 2.20 10.94 -12.13
N ASP A 64 3.37 11.27 -12.70
CA ASP A 64 3.42 11.82 -14.03
C ASP A 64 2.95 10.70 -14.96
N LYS A 65 1.99 11.04 -15.83
CA LYS A 65 1.63 10.19 -16.97
C LYS A 65 2.92 9.63 -17.58
N PRO A 66 2.93 8.41 -18.15
CA PRO A 66 4.07 7.96 -18.94
C PRO A 66 4.18 8.90 -20.15
N VAL A 67 4.84 10.04 -19.95
CA VAL A 67 5.30 10.92 -21.01
C VAL A 67 6.26 10.04 -21.76
N GLN A 68 5.87 9.68 -22.99
CA GLN A 68 6.76 8.96 -23.86
C GLN A 68 8.02 9.84 -23.95
N ALA A 69 9.17 9.28 -23.61
CA ALA A 69 10.43 9.97 -23.66
C ALA A 69 11.31 9.24 -24.65
N VAL A 70 11.87 9.97 -25.60
CA VAL A 70 12.84 9.46 -26.56
C VAL A 70 14.23 9.67 -25.99
N GLU A 71 15.06 8.64 -26.01
CA GLU A 71 16.47 8.76 -25.65
C GLU A 71 17.25 9.32 -26.83
N PHE A 72 17.99 10.41 -26.60
CA PHE A 72 18.80 11.09 -27.58
C PHE A 72 20.25 11.14 -27.10
N ILE A 73 21.17 10.66 -27.93
CA ILE A 73 22.60 10.69 -27.64
C ILE A 73 23.16 12.01 -28.14
N VAL A 74 23.75 12.80 -27.25
CA VAL A 74 24.37 14.09 -27.57
C VAL A 74 25.61 13.86 -28.43
N GLN A 75 25.69 14.51 -29.59
CA GLN A 75 26.86 14.43 -30.47
C GLN A 75 27.84 15.59 -30.19
N PRO A 76 29.13 15.43 -30.52
CA PRO A 76 30.10 16.52 -30.43
C PRO A 76 29.66 17.73 -31.25
N GLY A 77 29.57 18.91 -30.60
CA GLY A 77 29.13 20.16 -31.24
C GLY A 77 27.65 20.46 -31.06
N ASP A 78 26.86 19.54 -30.51
CA ASP A 78 25.49 19.82 -30.12
C ASP A 78 25.42 20.73 -28.90
N SER A 79 24.40 21.57 -28.88
CA SER A 79 24.01 22.37 -27.73
C SER A 79 22.62 21.96 -27.27
N LEU A 80 22.32 22.16 -25.99
CA LEU A 80 20.98 21.87 -25.49
C LEU A 80 19.91 22.66 -26.26
N TRP A 81 20.24 23.87 -26.72
CA TRP A 81 19.37 24.69 -27.54
C TRP A 81 19.15 24.12 -28.94
N SER A 82 20.20 23.63 -29.63
CA SER A 82 20.05 23.05 -30.98
C SER A 82 19.24 21.75 -30.95
N ILE A 83 19.44 20.93 -29.91
CA ILE A 83 18.64 19.72 -29.68
C ILE A 83 17.19 20.10 -29.39
N ALA A 84 16.95 21.03 -28.46
CA ALA A 84 15.59 21.49 -28.15
C ALA A 84 14.89 22.09 -29.38
N SER A 85 15.59 22.89 -30.18
CA SER A 85 15.00 23.53 -31.36
C SER A 85 14.68 22.54 -32.48
N SER A 86 15.43 21.44 -32.59
CA SER A 86 15.21 20.43 -33.63
C SER A 86 14.15 19.40 -33.25
N GLN A 87 14.04 19.06 -31.96
CA GLN A 87 13.14 18.02 -31.46
C GLN A 87 11.81 18.54 -30.90
N LYS A 88 11.63 19.86 -30.77
CA LYS A 88 10.40 20.43 -30.21
C LYS A 88 9.15 20.11 -31.05
N PRO A 89 7.97 20.00 -30.41
CA PRO A 89 6.68 20.00 -31.09
C PRO A 89 6.44 21.32 -31.85
N LYS A 90 5.67 21.25 -32.95
CA LYS A 90 5.33 22.43 -33.77
C LYS A 90 4.64 23.54 -32.99
N ASN A 91 3.90 23.19 -31.94
CA ASN A 91 3.08 24.11 -31.15
C ASN A 91 3.71 24.50 -29.79
N THR A 92 5.03 24.37 -29.65
CA THR A 92 5.72 24.69 -28.39
C THR A 92 6.93 25.57 -28.62
N ASP A 93 7.16 26.51 -27.70
CA ASP A 93 8.33 27.36 -27.67
C ASP A 93 9.58 26.59 -27.26
N THR A 94 10.70 26.86 -27.93
CA THR A 94 11.99 26.21 -27.65
C THR A 94 12.44 26.39 -26.21
N ARG A 95 12.19 27.57 -25.62
CA ARG A 95 12.56 27.87 -24.22
C ARG A 95 11.77 27.01 -23.23
N VAL A 96 10.46 26.85 -23.46
CA VAL A 96 9.61 26.00 -22.63
C VAL A 96 10.06 24.54 -22.73
N TYR A 97 10.31 24.08 -23.95
CA TYR A 97 10.80 22.72 -24.20
C TYR A 97 12.15 22.45 -23.53
N LEU A 98 13.08 23.41 -23.59
CA LEU A 98 14.39 23.32 -22.94
C LEU A 98 14.28 23.17 -21.43
N GLU A 99 13.39 23.93 -20.76
CA GLU A 99 13.16 23.79 -19.32
C GLU A 99 12.58 22.41 -18.98
N HIS A 100 11.70 21.87 -19.82
CA HIS A 100 11.21 20.49 -19.64
C HIS A 100 12.33 19.46 -19.77
N ILE A 101 13.20 19.57 -20.79
CA ILE A 101 14.36 18.67 -20.94
C ILE A 101 15.26 18.76 -19.70
N ARG A 102 15.57 19.97 -19.22
CA ARG A 102 16.41 20.16 -18.02
C ARG A 102 15.80 19.49 -16.80
N ARG A 103 14.52 19.74 -16.54
CA ARG A 103 13.82 19.16 -15.39
C ARG A 103 13.73 17.64 -15.48
N TYR A 104 13.45 17.10 -16.67
CA TYR A 104 13.30 15.66 -16.88
C TYR A 104 14.63 14.90 -16.76
N ASN A 105 15.75 15.56 -17.09
CA ASN A 105 17.10 14.98 -16.99
C ASN A 105 17.86 15.40 -15.72
N GLY A 106 17.27 16.23 -14.85
CA GLY A 106 17.92 16.73 -13.63
C GLY A 106 19.11 17.66 -13.90
N LEU A 107 19.16 18.33 -15.06
CA LEU A 107 20.26 19.21 -15.44
C LEU A 107 20.20 20.52 -14.65
N LYS A 108 21.32 20.88 -13.99
CA LYS A 108 21.43 22.13 -13.22
C LYS A 108 21.58 23.36 -14.12
N GLY A 109 22.13 23.19 -15.32
CA GLY A 109 22.38 24.26 -16.29
C GLY A 109 22.03 23.87 -17.72
N THR A 110 22.65 24.54 -18.67
CA THR A 110 22.58 24.26 -20.11
C THR A 110 23.80 23.51 -20.64
N GLU A 111 24.77 23.22 -19.78
CA GLU A 111 25.94 22.43 -20.11
C GLU A 111 25.55 20.97 -20.28
N ILE A 112 25.94 20.39 -21.40
CA ILE A 112 25.74 18.98 -21.75
C ILE A 112 27.05 18.46 -22.33
N GLN A 113 27.32 17.17 -22.16
CA GLN A 113 28.55 16.56 -22.66
C GLN A 113 28.26 15.64 -23.85
N ALA A 114 29.19 15.56 -24.80
CA ALA A 114 29.07 14.62 -25.89
C ALA A 114 29.09 13.17 -25.36
N GLY A 115 28.21 12.34 -25.89
CA GLY A 115 27.98 10.96 -25.41
C GLY A 115 26.99 10.84 -24.25
N GLU A 116 26.48 11.95 -23.72
CA GLU A 116 25.40 11.94 -22.73
C GLU A 116 24.08 11.49 -23.36
N VAL A 117 23.29 10.71 -22.61
CA VAL A 117 21.96 10.27 -23.04
C VAL A 117 20.92 11.19 -22.41
N LEU A 118 20.30 12.03 -23.23
CA LEU A 118 19.22 12.92 -22.83
C LEU A 118 17.87 12.28 -23.11
N LYS A 119 16.99 12.31 -22.12
CA LYS A 119 15.59 11.92 -22.26
C LYS A 119 14.78 13.13 -22.72
N LEU A 120 14.29 13.06 -23.94
CA LEU A 120 13.49 14.11 -24.56
C LEU A 120 12.01 13.76 -24.43
N PRO A 121 11.21 14.58 -23.73
CA PRO A 121 9.79 14.29 -23.60
C PRO A 121 9.06 14.55 -24.92
N VAL A 122 8.17 13.64 -25.32
CA VAL A 122 7.27 13.78 -26.46
C VAL A 122 5.82 13.80 -25.97
N TRP A 123 5.09 14.83 -26.40
CA TRP A 123 3.68 15.07 -26.12
C TRP A 123 2.96 15.66 -27.32
#